data_AF-A0A9D6DT42-F1
#
_entry.id   AF-A0A9D6DT42-F1
#
_cell.length_a   1.000
_cell.length_b   1.000
_cell.length_c   1.000
_cell.angle_alpha   90.00
_cell.angle_beta   90.00
_cell.angle_gamma   90.00
#
_symmetry.space_group_name_H-M   'P 1'
#
loop_
_entity.id
_entity.type
_entity.pdbx_description
1 polymer ?
#
loop_
_entity_poly.entity_id
_entity_poly.type
_entity_poly.pdbx_seq_one_letter_code
_entity_poly.pdbx_strand_id
1 'polypeptide(L)'
;MKILIDARFYGLENTGIGRYTIGLVKSLAKIDRKNRYYILLRKKYFDRLNLPSNWKKVLADIPHYSFNEQRLLPKIIKDVSPDLTHFLHFNVPVSLRGKFVVTIHDL
;
A
#
# COMPACT_ATOMS: atom_id res chain seq x y z
N MET A 1 -7.56 14.39 0.54
CA MET A 1 -8.09 13.13 1.12
C MET A 1 -6.95 12.34 1.75
N LYS A 2 -7.25 11.43 2.66
CA LYS A 2 -6.33 10.42 3.19
C LYS A 2 -6.41 9.16 2.32
N ILE A 3 -5.36 8.86 1.59
CA ILE A 3 -5.30 7.70 0.69
C ILE A 3 -4.27 6.72 1.26
N LEU A 4 -4.67 5.47 1.48
CA LEU A 4 -3.75 4.39 1.85
C LEU A 4 -3.42 3.55 0.62
N ILE A 5 -2.15 3.28 0.37
CA ILE A 5 -1.68 2.40 -0.71
C ILE A 5 -1.05 1.16 -0.06
N ASP A 6 -1.57 -0.03 -0.39
CA ASP A 6 -0.91 -1.29 -0.06
C ASP A 6 0.25 -1.56 -1.02
N ALA A 7 1.43 -1.08 -0.63
CA ALA A 7 2.67 -1.24 -1.39
C ALA A 7 3.58 -2.32 -0.77
N ARG A 8 3.03 -3.36 -0.14
CA ARG A 8 3.84 -4.46 0.41
C ARG A 8 4.59 -5.27 -0.65
N PHE A 9 4.21 -5.15 -1.93
CA PHE A 9 4.96 -5.66 -3.09
C PHE A 9 5.98 -4.66 -3.66
N TYR A 10 6.25 -3.54 -2.98
CA TYR A 10 7.32 -2.61 -3.38
C TYR A 10 8.66 -3.34 -3.44
N GLY A 11 9.36 -3.23 -4.58
CA GLY A 11 10.65 -3.89 -4.81
C GLY A 11 10.69 -4.68 -6.12
N LEU A 12 11.83 -4.66 -6.80
CA LEU A 12 11.99 -5.34 -8.11
C LEU A 12 11.97 -6.86 -8.01
N GLU A 13 12.19 -7.42 -6.82
CA GLU A 13 12.03 -8.86 -6.57
C GLU A 13 10.58 -9.35 -6.80
N ASN A 14 9.61 -8.45 -6.75
CA ASN A 14 8.20 -8.73 -7.01
C ASN A 14 7.83 -8.51 -8.49
N THR A 15 8.82 -8.55 -9.38
CA THR A 15 8.70 -8.53 -10.85
C THR A 15 7.77 -7.42 -11.38
N GLY A 16 6.73 -7.75 -12.15
CA GLY A 16 5.82 -6.80 -12.79
C GLY A 16 5.04 -5.96 -11.80
N ILE A 17 4.45 -6.60 -10.77
CA ILE A 17 3.69 -5.92 -9.71
C ILE A 17 4.61 -4.96 -8.94
N GLY A 18 5.83 -5.40 -8.64
CA GLY A 18 6.83 -4.57 -7.99
C GLY A 18 7.24 -3.34 -8.80
N ARG A 19 7.50 -3.53 -10.11
CA ARG A 19 7.83 -2.43 -11.01
C ARG A 19 6.68 -1.43 -11.13
N TYR A 20 5.44 -1.91 -11.26
CA TYR A 20 4.25 -1.05 -11.28
C TYR A 20 4.14 -0.25 -9.98
N THR A 21 4.27 -0.92 -8.83
CA THR A 21 4.19 -0.30 -7.50
C THR A 21 5.22 0.83 -7.34
N ILE A 22 6.47 0.59 -7.75
CA ILE A 22 7.54 1.61 -7.72
C ILE A 22 7.18 2.80 -8.62
N GLY A 23 6.73 2.54 -9.85
CA GLY A 23 6.36 3.57 -10.82
C GLY A 23 5.18 4.43 -10.37
N LEU A 24 4.16 3.81 -9.80
CA LEU A 24 2.98 4.47 -9.24
C LEU A 24 3.37 5.39 -8.09
N VAL A 25 4.06 4.86 -7.07
CA VAL A 25 4.48 5.63 -5.90
C VAL A 25 5.39 6.79 -6.29
N LYS A 26 6.38 6.56 -7.17
CA LYS A 26 7.30 7.60 -7.64
C LYS A 26 6.56 8.73 -8.37
N SER A 27 5.62 8.37 -9.24
CA SER A 27 4.85 9.34 -10.03
C SER A 27 3.91 10.16 -9.15
N LEU A 28 3.15 9.51 -8.27
CA LEU A 28 2.25 10.19 -7.32
C LEU A 28 3.03 11.11 -6.37
N ALA A 29 4.17 10.66 -5.84
CA ALA A 29 5.03 11.47 -4.99
C ALA A 29 5.59 12.72 -5.69
N LYS A 30 5.65 12.72 -7.03
CA LYS A 30 6.08 13.87 -7.83
C LYS A 30 4.92 14.84 -8.09
N ILE A 31 3.75 14.33 -8.47
CA ILE A 31 2.67 15.13 -9.06
C ILE A 31 1.59 15.57 -8.05
N ASP A 32 1.34 14.81 -6.97
CA ASP A 32 0.24 15.09 -6.06
C ASP A 32 0.72 15.63 -4.70
N ARG A 33 0.36 16.89 -4.45
CA ARG A 33 0.61 17.62 -3.19
C ARG A 33 -0.66 17.88 -2.38
N LYS A 34 -1.84 17.60 -2.93
CA LYS A 34 -3.15 17.90 -2.30
C LYS A 34 -3.58 16.79 -1.36
N ASN A 35 -3.31 15.54 -1.71
CA ASN A 35 -3.68 14.39 -0.89
C ASN A 35 -2.61 14.04 0.14
N ARG A 36 -3.06 13.40 1.23
CA ARG A 36 -2.19 12.81 2.26
C ARG A 36 -2.14 11.31 2.03
N TYR A 37 -0.95 10.80 1.83
CA TYR A 37 -0.73 9.40 1.50
C TYR A 37 -0.22 8.62 2.71
N TYR A 38 -0.73 7.41 2.87
CA TYR A 38 -0.22 6.40 3.79
C TYR A 38 0.23 5.22 2.94
N ILE A 39 1.44 4.74 3.14
CA ILE A 39 1.98 3.64 2.33
C ILE A 39 2.34 2.47 3.24
N LEU A 40 1.69 1.33 3.02
CA LEU A 40 2.04 0.09 3.71
C LEU A 40 3.31 -0.47 3.07
N LEU A 41 4.33 -0.71 3.89
CA LEU A 41 5.60 -1.26 3.43
C LEU A 41 6.04 -2.40 4.35
N ARG A 42 6.72 -3.38 3.75
CA ARG A 42 7.49 -4.38 4.51
C ARG A 42 8.79 -3.76 5.01
N LYS A 43 9.39 -4.38 6.03
CA LYS A 43 10.58 -3.85 6.73
C LYS A 43 11.73 -3.51 5.78
N LYS A 44 11.95 -4.33 4.75
CA LYS A 44 13.01 -4.17 3.72
C LYS A 44 13.05 -2.77 3.09
N TYR A 45 11.90 -2.18 2.79
CA TYR A 45 11.80 -0.86 2.14
C TYR A 45 11.33 0.25 3.06
N PHE A 46 10.82 -0.10 4.24
CA PHE A 46 10.33 0.88 5.20
C PHE A 46 11.40 1.92 5.56
N ASP A 47 12.63 1.49 5.87
CA ASP A 47 13.70 2.42 6.28
C ASP A 47 14.43 3.07 5.08
N ARG A 48 14.34 2.48 3.89
CA ARG A 48 15.08 2.91 2.69
C ARG A 48 14.32 3.91 1.82
N LEU A 49 13.00 3.86 1.84
CA LEU A 49 12.18 4.68 0.97
C LEU A 49 12.02 6.09 1.56
N ASN A 50 12.51 7.08 0.82
CA ASN A 50 12.31 8.49 1.12
C ASN A 50 11.11 9.02 0.32
N LEU A 51 10.18 9.65 1.00
CA LEU A 51 8.95 10.19 0.42
C LEU A 51 8.74 11.64 0.87
N PRO A 52 7.97 12.43 0.12
CA PRO A 52 7.66 13.81 0.49
C PRO A 52 6.85 13.90 1.79
N SER A 53 6.75 15.11 2.35
CA SER A 53 6.10 15.37 3.64
C SER A 53 4.62 14.99 3.71
N ASN A 54 3.91 14.96 2.57
CA ASN A 54 2.51 14.52 2.52
C ASN A 54 2.34 12.99 2.55
N TRP A 55 3.42 12.22 2.68
CA TRP A 55 3.42 10.76 2.75
C TRP A 55 3.86 10.27 4.14
N LYS A 56 3.14 9.29 4.67
CA LYS A 56 3.48 8.61 5.91
C LYS A 56 3.67 7.11 5.65
N LYS A 57 4.83 6.59 6.03
CA LYS A 57 5.12 5.16 5.97
C LYS A 57 4.42 4.44 7.12
N VAL A 58 3.81 3.30 6.85
CA VAL A 58 3.18 2.42 7.83
C VAL A 58 3.79 1.03 7.68
N LEU A 59 4.40 0.52 8.76
CA LEU A 59 5.06 -0.76 8.73
C LEU A 59 4.00 -1.86 8.76
N ALA A 60 3.99 -2.70 7.73
CA ALA A 60 3.12 -3.86 7.61
C ALA A 60 3.99 -5.05 7.17
N ASP A 61 4.80 -5.58 8.07
CA ASP A 61 5.67 -6.71 7.79
C ASP A 61 4.92 -8.04 7.90
N ILE A 62 3.89 -8.16 7.08
CA ILE A 62 3.02 -9.33 6.99
C ILE A 62 3.34 -10.02 5.66
N PRO A 63 3.74 -11.30 5.66
CA PRO A 63 3.94 -12.07 4.45
C PRO A 63 2.66 -12.12 3.60
N HIS A 64 2.83 -12.05 2.29
CA HIS A 64 1.76 -12.29 1.32
C HIS A 64 1.31 -13.75 1.36
N TYR A 65 0.05 -13.98 0.99
CA TYR A 65 -0.66 -15.26 1.03
C TYR A 65 -0.74 -15.90 2.41
N SER A 66 -0.78 -15.08 3.47
CA SER A 66 -0.92 -15.57 4.84
C SER A 66 -2.31 -15.27 5.43
N PHE A 67 -2.84 -16.19 6.24
CA PHE A 67 -4.07 -15.95 7.02
C PHE A 67 -3.95 -14.72 7.94
N ASN A 68 -2.72 -14.35 8.33
CA ASN A 68 -2.46 -13.17 9.13
C ASN A 68 -2.82 -11.87 8.40
N GLU A 69 -2.73 -11.81 7.07
CA GLU A 69 -3.15 -10.64 6.29
C GLU A 69 -4.63 -10.32 6.51
N GLN A 70 -5.47 -11.35 6.52
CA GLN A 70 -6.92 -11.23 6.66
C GLN A 70 -7.34 -10.69 8.03
N ARG A 71 -6.48 -10.80 9.04
CA ARG A 71 -6.74 -10.31 10.41
C ARG A 71 -6.02 -9.01 10.74
N LEU A 72 -4.75 -8.88 10.35
CA LEU A 72 -3.88 -7.78 10.76
C LEU A 72 -4.02 -6.56 9.84
N LEU A 73 -4.15 -6.74 8.52
CA LEU A 73 -4.29 -5.61 7.59
C LEU A 73 -5.55 -4.78 7.85
N PRO A 74 -6.75 -5.37 8.05
CA PRO A 74 -7.93 -4.58 8.39
C PRO A 74 -7.73 -3.70 9.63
N LYS A 75 -7.03 -4.21 10.65
CA LYS A 75 -6.71 -3.46 11.86
C LYS A 75 -5.79 -2.27 11.53
N ILE A 76 -4.68 -2.52 10.84
CA ILE A 76 -3.74 -1.46 10.44
C ILE A 76 -4.45 -0.38 9.60
N ILE A 77 -5.29 -0.79 8.65
CA ILE A 77 -6.04 0.13 7.78
C ILE A 77 -7.06 0.93 8.60
N LYS A 78 -7.77 0.28 9.52
CA LYS A 78 -8.70 0.95 10.44
C LYS A 78 -8.00 2.00 11.30
N ASP A 79 -6.82 1.69 11.84
CA ASP A 79 -6.04 2.62 12.68
C ASP A 79 -5.58 3.86 11.88
N VAL A 80 -5.33 3.71 10.57
CA VAL A 80 -5.06 4.85 9.67
C VAL A 80 -6.34 5.64 9.35
N SER A 81 -7.49 4.97 9.28
CA SER A 81 -8.78 5.54 8.89
C SER A 81 -8.71 6.35 7.58
N PRO A 82 -8.32 5.72 6.45
CA PRO A 82 -8.24 6.39 5.16
C PRO A 82 -9.64 6.62 4.54
N ASP A 83 -9.75 7.63 3.69
CA ASP A 83 -10.94 7.87 2.87
C ASP A 83 -11.03 6.85 1.71
N LEU A 84 -9.87 6.36 1.26
CA LEU A 84 -9.72 5.39 0.18
C LEU A 84 -8.49 4.50 0.40
N THR A 85 -8.64 3.19 0.21
CA THR A 85 -7.53 2.24 0.16
C THR A 85 -7.29 1.75 -1.27
N HIS A 86 -6.06 1.81 -1.76
CA HIS A 86 -5.67 1.25 -3.07
C HIS A 86 -4.80 0.00 -2.85
N PHE A 87 -5.35 -1.16 -3.19
CA PHE A 87 -4.62 -2.41 -3.21
C PHE A 87 -4.00 -2.62 -4.59
N LEU A 88 -2.69 -2.82 -4.62
CA LEU A 88 -1.93 -3.08 -5.86
C LEU A 88 -1.83 -4.58 -6.18
N HIS A 89 -2.69 -5.37 -5.54
CA HIS A 89 -2.75 -6.82 -5.64
C HIS A 89 -4.15 -7.32 -5.30
N PHE A 90 -4.56 -8.46 -5.86
CA PHE A 90 -5.93 -8.98 -5.75
C PHE A 90 -6.32 -9.43 -4.33
N ASN A 91 -5.35 -9.72 -3.46
CA ASN A 91 -5.59 -10.28 -2.13
C ASN A 91 -6.04 -9.21 -1.11
N VAL A 92 -7.27 -8.73 -1.28
CA VAL A 92 -7.91 -7.79 -0.35
C VAL A 92 -8.45 -8.53 0.87
N PRO A 93 -8.31 -7.98 2.09
CA PRO A 93 -8.93 -8.59 3.27
C PRO A 93 -10.45 -8.62 3.18
N VAL A 94 -11.06 -9.80 3.40
CA VAL A 94 -12.53 -9.97 3.32
C VAL A 94 -13.27 -9.12 4.36
N SER A 95 -12.67 -8.92 5.53
CA SER A 95 -13.23 -8.12 6.63
C SER A 95 -12.96 -6.62 6.52
N LEU A 96 -12.38 -6.15 5.40
CA LEU A 96 -12.11 -4.74 5.19
C LEU A 96 -13.40 -3.92 5.18
N ARG A 97 -13.38 -2.77 5.85
CA ARG A 97 -14.45 -1.78 5.80
C ARG A 97 -13.92 -0.49 5.16
N GLY A 98 -14.75 0.16 4.35
CA GLY A 98 -14.43 1.43 3.69
C GLY A 98 -14.29 1.31 2.18
N LYS A 99 -14.02 2.45 1.53
CA LYS A 99 -13.86 2.51 0.06
C LYS A 99 -12.49 1.99 -0.33
N PHE A 100 -12.44 1.16 -1.36
CA PHE A 100 -11.17 0.69 -1.91
C PHE A 100 -11.20 0.55 -3.43
N VAL A 101 -10.01 0.57 -4.02
CA VAL A 101 -9.74 0.24 -5.42
C VAL A 101 -8.71 -0.87 -5.43
N VAL A 102 -8.86 -1.82 -6.36
CA VAL A 102 -7.91 -2.90 -6.58
C VAL A 102 -7.36 -2.80 -7.99
N THR A 103 -6.05 -2.86 -8.12
CA THR A 103 -5.40 -3.11 -9.41
C THR A 103 -5.03 -4.58 -9.48
N ILE A 104 -5.64 -5.28 -10.43
CA ILE A 104 -5.33 -6.68 -10.76
C ILE A 104 -4.38 -6.65 -11.95
N HIS A 105 -3.23 -7.29 -11.81
CA HIS A 105 -2.15 -7.28 -12.79
C HIS A 105 -2.19 -8.48 -13.75
N ASP A 106 -3.22 -9.31 -13.60
CA ASP A 106 -3.40 -10.57 -14.32
C ASP A 106 -4.34 -10.38 -15.52
N LEU A 107 -4.11 -11.17 -16.56
CA LEU A 107 -4.89 -11.28 -17.81
C LEU A 107 -5.04 -12.75 -18.15
#